data_AF-A0A833LJG4-F1
#
_entry.id   AF-A0A833LJG4-F1
#
_cell.length_a   1.000
_cell.length_b   1.000
_cell.length_c   1.000
_cell.angle_alpha   90.00
_cell.angle_beta   90.00
_cell.angle_gamma   90.00
#
_symmetry.space_group_name_H-M   'P 1'
#
loop_
_entity.id
_entity.type
_entity.pdbx_description
1 polymer ?
#
loop_
_entity_poly.entity_id
_entity_poly.type
_entity_poly.pdbx_seq_one_letter_code
_entity_poly.pdbx_strand_id
1 'polypeptide(L)' 'MATELSVRVGDKLYQNRNLVDSGRPHIRVREHTTPTAPLLALLKAGPTRCYEPADKGQVETTPDGCLECGACR' A
#
# COMPACT_ATOMS: atom_id res chain seq x y z
N MET A 1 27.03 -15.47 11.22
CA MET A 1 25.69 -15.62 10.60
C MET A 1 25.14 -14.23 10.43
N ALA A 2 25.19 -13.67 9.22
CA ALA A 2 24.65 -12.34 8.97
C ALA A 2 23.12 -12.45 9.03
N THR A 3 22.51 -11.76 9.99
CA THR A 3 21.06 -11.54 10.02
C THR A 3 20.66 -11.00 8.66
N GLU A 4 19.87 -11.77 7.92
CA GLU A 4 19.30 -11.35 6.64
C GLU A 4 18.51 -10.06 6.88
N LEU A 5 19.04 -8.93 6.42
CA LEU A 5 18.38 -7.62 6.56
C LEU A 5 17.07 -7.72 5.79
N SER A 6 15.94 -7.78 6.50
CA SER A 6 14.60 -7.78 5.91
C SER A 6 14.47 -6.57 4.98
N VAL A 7 14.51 -6.81 3.66
CA VAL A 7 14.47 -5.73 2.67
C VAL A 7 13.12 -5.04 2.74
N ARG A 8 13.12 -3.73 2.99
CA ARG A 8 11.87 -2.96 3.06
C ARG A 8 11.37 -2.69 1.65
N VAL A 9 10.05 -2.72 1.47
CA VAL A 9 9.42 -2.46 0.16
C VAL A 9 9.76 -1.05 -0.34
N GLY A 10 9.78 -0.05 0.55
CA GLY A 10 10.17 1.33 0.22
C GLY A 10 11.56 1.44 -0.39
N ASP A 11 12.55 0.69 0.13
CA ASP A 11 13.93 0.69 -0.40
C ASP A 11 13.98 0.20 -1.85
N LYS A 12 13.09 -0.75 -2.21
CA LYS A 12 12.94 -1.23 -3.59
C LYS A 12 12.27 -0.18 -4.46
N LEU A 13 11.19 0.43 -3.98
CA LEU A 13 10.43 1.44 -4.73
C LEU A 13 11.23 2.71 -5.01
N TYR A 14 12.20 3.05 -4.16
CA TYR A 14 13.09 4.18 -4.40
C TYR A 14 13.90 4.06 -5.70
N GLN A 15 14.12 2.83 -6.19
CA GLN A 15 14.83 2.59 -7.46
C GLN A 15 13.92 2.77 -8.68
N ASN A 16 12.60 2.80 -8.49
CA ASN A 16 11.65 2.97 -9.57
C ASN A 16 11.57 4.44 -10.00
N ARG A 17 11.45 4.66 -11.30
CA ARG A 17 11.18 5.99 -11.85
C ARG A 17 9.68 6.19 -11.95
N ASN A 18 9.13 7.01 -11.06
CA ASN A 18 7.71 7.37 -11.06
C ASN A 18 7.53 8.88 -11.24
N LEU A 19 6.41 9.28 -11.87
CA LEU A 19 5.90 10.64 -11.81
C LEU A 19 4.63 10.60 -10.97
N VAL A 20 4.68 11.19 -9.78
CA VAL A 20 3.55 11.19 -8.84
C VAL A 20 2.58 12.32 -9.19
N ASP A 21 1.31 11.99 -9.43
CA ASP A 21 0.22 12.97 -9.59
C ASP A 21 -0.31 13.39 -8.19
N SER A 22 0.49 14.21 -7.51
CA SER A 22 0.23 14.60 -6.12
C SER A 22 -1.15 15.24 -5.93
N GLY A 23 -1.88 14.79 -4.90
CA GLY A 23 -3.22 15.26 -4.60
C GLY A 23 -4.33 14.63 -5.45
N ARG A 24 -4.00 13.76 -6.42
CA ARG A 24 -4.98 13.06 -7.28
C ARG A 24 -4.84 11.53 -7.17
N PRO A 25 -5.16 10.94 -6.00
CA PRO A 25 -5.00 9.52 -5.77
C PRO A 25 -5.99 8.70 -6.63
N HIS A 26 -5.46 7.68 -7.32
CA HIS A 26 -6.21 6.79 -8.22
C HIS A 26 -6.76 5.52 -7.55
N ILE A 27 -6.25 5.16 -6.37
CA ILE A 27 -6.85 4.19 -5.44
C ILE A 27 -7.33 4.93 -4.20
N ARG A 28 -8.47 4.52 -3.64
CA ARG A 28 -9.08 5.13 -2.45
C ARG A 28 -9.83 4.08 -1.65
N VAL A 29 -9.74 4.16 -0.33
CA VAL A 29 -10.60 3.40 0.58
C VAL A 29 -11.80 4.26 0.92
N ARG A 30 -13.01 3.68 0.85
CA ARG A 30 -14.23 4.36 1.28
C ARG A 30 -14.22 4.48 2.80
N GLU A 31 -14.83 5.54 3.32
CA GLU A 31 -14.98 5.72 4.77
C GLU A 31 -15.63 4.48 5.40
N HIS A 32 -15.06 4.05 6.53
CA HIS A 32 -15.52 2.88 7.26
C HIS A 32 -15.15 2.99 8.74
N THR A 33 -15.97 2.38 9.59
CA THR A 33 -15.69 2.22 11.03
C THR A 33 -15.14 0.83 11.34
N THR A 34 -15.53 -0.18 10.57
CA THR A 34 -15.04 -1.55 10.68
C THR A 34 -14.63 -2.04 9.30
N PRO A 35 -13.36 -2.42 9.08
CA PRO A 35 -12.90 -2.86 7.77
C PRO A 35 -13.52 -4.22 7.42
N THR A 36 -13.85 -4.39 6.15
CA THR A 36 -14.34 -5.67 5.64
C THR A 36 -13.19 -6.66 5.47
N ALA A 37 -13.48 -7.97 5.44
CA ALA A 37 -12.45 -8.98 5.22
C ALA A 37 -11.67 -8.78 3.89
N PRO A 38 -12.33 -8.40 2.76
CA PRO A 38 -11.61 -8.04 1.54
C PRO A 38 -10.67 -6.84 1.72
N LEU A 39 -11.09 -5.80 2.44
CA LEU A 39 -10.25 -4.62 2.70
C LEU A 39 -9.00 -5.00 3.52
N LEU A 40 -9.16 -5.87 4.52
CA LEU A 40 -8.02 -6.39 5.29
C LEU A 40 -7.07 -7.26 4.46
N ALA A 41 -7.58 -7.99 3.47
CA ALA A 41 -6.74 -8.78 2.56
C ALA A 41 -5.80 -7.89 1.72
N LEU A 42 -6.21 -6.65 1.41
CA LEU A 42 -5.40 -5.71 0.62
C LEU A 42 -4.09 -5.29 1.32
N LEU A 43 -4.02 -5.41 2.65
CA LEU A 43 -2.79 -5.20 3.42
C LEU A 43 -1.64 -6.14 3.00
N LYS A 44 -1.96 -7.24 2.29
CA LYS A 44 -1.01 -8.27 1.86
C LYS A 44 -1.06 -8.59 0.36
N ALA A 45 -2.13 -8.18 -0.35
CA ALA A 45 -2.35 -8.59 -1.73
C ALA A 45 -1.39 -7.93 -2.74
N GLY A 46 -1.05 -6.66 -2.52
CA GLY A 46 -0.26 -5.87 -3.47
C GLY A 46 1.25 -5.91 -3.23
N PRO A 47 2.08 -5.72 -4.27
CA PRO A 47 3.54 -5.74 -4.15
C PRO A 47 4.12 -4.52 -3.41
N THR A 48 3.36 -3.42 -3.31
CA THR A 48 3.88 -2.08 -2.95
C THR A 48 3.36 -1.51 -1.64
N ARG A 49 2.71 -2.32 -0.79
CA ARG A 49 2.13 -1.88 0.50
C ARG A 49 1.30 -0.59 0.38
N CYS A 50 0.50 -0.47 -0.68
CA CYS A 50 -0.38 0.69 -0.89
C CYS A 50 -1.56 0.80 0.09
N TYR A 51 -1.78 -0.23 0.92
CA TYR A 51 -2.81 -0.26 1.95
C TYR A 51 -2.13 -0.54 3.28
N GLU A 52 -2.36 0.31 4.27
CA GLU A 52 -1.73 0.21 5.58
C GLU A 52 -2.78 0.35 6.69
N PRO A 53 -2.59 -0.34 7.84
CA PRO A 53 -3.43 -0.13 8.99
C PRO A 53 -3.17 1.27 9.55
N ALA A 54 -4.26 1.99 9.82
CA ALA A 54 -4.26 3.27 10.50
C ALA A 54 -4.78 3.11 11.93
N ASP A 55 -5.00 4.23 12.60
CA ASP A 55 -5.53 4.25 13.96
C ASP A 55 -6.90 3.55 14.05
N LYS A 56 -7.19 3.00 15.24
CA LYS A 56 -8.49 2.35 15.55
C LYS A 56 -8.88 1.22 14.59
N GLY A 57 -7.92 0.62 13.88
CA GLY A 57 -8.17 -0.50 12.96
C GLY A 57 -8.72 -0.09 11.60
N GLN A 58 -8.65 1.20 11.24
CA GLN A 58 -8.99 1.68 9.91
C GLN A 58 -7.89 1.29 8.91
N VAL A 59 -8.20 1.36 7.61
CA VAL A 59 -7.24 1.15 6.53
C VAL A 59 -7.13 2.42 5.70
N GLU A 60 -5.90 2.89 5.51
CA GLU A 60 -5.56 4.04 4.68
C GLU A 60 -4.74 3.63 3.46
N THR A 61 -4.61 4.53 2.48
CA THR A 61 -3.91 4.28 1.23
C THR A 61 -2.70 5.18 1.05
N THR A 62 -1.60 4.60 0.58
CA THR A 62 -0.35 5.29 0.20
C THR A 62 -0.09 5.07 -1.31
N PRO A 63 -0.71 5.88 -2.19
CA PRO A 63 -0.74 5.62 -3.63
C PRO A 63 0.57 5.93 -4.37
N ASP A 64 1.48 6.71 -3.78
CA ASP A 64 2.70 7.21 -4.44
C ASP A 64 3.65 6.08 -4.89
N GLY A 65 3.59 4.93 -4.20
CA GLY A 65 4.33 3.72 -4.53
C GLY A 65 3.60 2.73 -5.44
N CYS A 66 2.39 3.05 -5.90
CA CYS A 66 1.59 2.11 -6.70
C CYS A 66 2.24 1.81 -8.05
N LEU A 67 2.32 0.52 -8.41
CA LEU A 67 2.79 0.06 -9.72
C LEU A 67 1.65 -0.22 -10.70
N GLU A 68 0.42 0.17 -10.34
CA GLU A 68 -0.77 -0.04 -11.16
C GLU A 68 -1.02 -1.51 -11.57
N CYS A 69 -0.52 -2.47 -10.78
CA CYS A 69 -0.54 -3.90 -11.10
C CYS A 69 -1.94 -4.54 -11.13
N GLY A 70 -2.96 -3.88 -10.57
CA GLY A 70 -4.34 -4.36 -10.56
C GLY A 70 -4.68 -5.42 -9.51
N ALA A 71 -3.73 -5.92 -8.70
CA ALA A 71 -4.00 -6.97 -7.69
C ALA A 71 -5.01 -6.58 -6.59
N CYS A 72 -5.32 -5.29 -6.46
CA CYS A 72 -6.32 -4.77 -5.52
C CYS A 72 -7.70 -4.47 -6.14
N ARG A 73 -7.85 -4.68 -7.46
CA ARG A 73 -9.15 -4.62 -8.15
C ARG A 73 -9.87 -5.95 -8.04
#